data_AF-A0A6G3XXM4-F1
#
_entry.id   AF-A0A6G3XXM4-F1
#
_cell.length_a   1.000
_cell.length_b   1.000
_cell.length_c   1.000
_cell.angle_alpha   90.00
_cell.angle_beta   90.00
_cell.angle_gamma   90.00
#
_symmetry.space_group_name_H-M   'P 1'
#
loop_
_entity.id
_entity.type
_entity.pdbx_description
1 polymer ?
#
loop_
_entity_poly.entity_id
_entity_poly.type
_entity_poly.pdbx_seq_one_letter_code
_entity_poly.pdbx_strand_id
1 'polypeptide(L)'
;VGVFGGGGPTSYWQRHLSADPAYLHEVGEFQALLGNEKDFLAPRVSYRLDLRGPSMSVLTGCSSSLVAVHLAVQSLLGGESDLALAGGV
;
A
#
# COMPACT_ATOMS: atom_id res chain seq x y z
N VAL A 1 -9.87 -10.56 7.08
CA VAL A 1 -10.11 -9.26 6.41
C VAL A 1 -9.00 -9.05 5.39
N GLY A 2 -9.32 -8.95 4.11
CA GLY A 2 -8.37 -8.62 3.04
C GLY A 2 -8.20 -7.10 2.87
N VAL A 3 -7.09 -6.67 2.29
CA VAL A 3 -6.74 -5.26 2.06
C VAL A 3 -6.21 -5.09 0.64
N PHE A 4 -6.86 -4.24 -0.14
CA PHE A 4 -6.53 -3.96 -1.54
C PHE A 4 -6.44 -2.45 -1.73
N GLY A 5 -5.25 -1.93 -2.03
CA GLY A 5 -5.03 -0.48 -2.01
C GLY A 5 -4.15 0.00 -3.15
N GLY A 6 -4.55 1.08 -3.83
CA GLY A 6 -3.73 1.75 -4.83
C GLY A 6 -3.14 3.07 -4.33
N GLY A 7 -1.97 3.45 -4.86
CA GLY A 7 -1.27 4.68 -4.46
C GLY A 7 -0.73 5.48 -5.64
N GLY A 8 -0.94 6.80 -5.64
CA GLY A 8 -0.27 7.73 -6.53
C GLY A 8 1.25 7.78 -6.31
N PRO A 9 2.03 8.44 -7.20
CA PRO A 9 3.45 8.70 -6.95
C PRO A 9 3.67 9.41 -5.61
N THR A 10 4.63 8.94 -4.82
CA THR A 10 4.98 9.53 -3.52
C THR A 10 5.72 10.85 -3.72
N SER A 11 4.98 11.93 -3.97
CA SER A 11 5.56 13.26 -4.18
C SER A 11 6.31 13.79 -2.95
N TYR A 12 5.94 13.33 -1.75
CA TYR A 12 6.63 13.66 -0.51
C TYR A 12 8.08 13.15 -0.52
N TRP A 13 8.27 11.89 -0.92
CA TRP A 13 9.60 11.31 -1.11
C TRP A 13 10.43 12.15 -2.08
N GLN A 14 9.88 12.40 -3.28
CA GLN A 14 10.61 13.10 -4.34
C GLN A 14 10.94 14.56 -4.02
N ARG A 15 10.09 15.25 -3.25
CA ARG A 15 10.24 16.68 -2.97
C ARG A 15 10.98 16.99 -1.67
N HIS A 16 10.92 16.10 -0.68
CA HIS A 16 11.39 16.40 0.66
C HIS A 16 12.43 15.42 1.20
N LEU A 17 12.36 14.14 0.84
CA LEU A 17 13.17 13.11 1.51
C LEU A 17 14.30 12.54 0.64
N SER A 18 14.10 12.40 -0.67
CA SER A 18 15.07 11.74 -1.55
C SER A 18 16.37 12.53 -1.74
N ALA A 19 16.32 13.84 -1.49
CA ALA A 19 17.45 14.74 -1.61
C ALA A 19 18.04 15.18 -0.26
N ASP A 20 17.53 14.64 0.86
CA ASP A 20 18.03 14.95 2.21
C ASP A 20 18.97 13.84 2.72
N PRO A 21 20.31 14.07 2.68
CA PRO A 21 21.27 13.08 3.14
C PRO A 21 21.24 12.86 4.65
N ALA A 22 20.81 13.87 5.43
CA ALA A 22 20.71 13.75 6.88
C ALA A 22 19.57 12.80 7.26
N TYR A 23 18.43 12.91 6.58
CA TYR A 23 17.30 11.99 6.75
C TYR A 23 17.69 10.54 6.44
N LEU A 24 18.37 10.29 5.31
CA LEU A 24 18.81 8.93 4.94
C LEU A 24 19.81 8.34 5.93
N HIS A 25 20.68 9.18 6.49
CA HIS A 25 21.63 8.74 7.52
C HIS A 25 20.96 8.43 8.86
N GLU A 26 19.98 9.24 9.28
CA GLU A 26 19.27 9.06 10.55
C GLU A 26 18.33 7.85 10.52
N VAL A 27 17.53 7.71 9.47
CA VAL A 27 16.46 6.70 9.38
C VAL A 27 16.99 5.39 8.80
N GLY A 28 18.00 5.48 7.93
CA GLY A 28 18.55 4.35 7.18
C GLY A 28 17.76 4.06 5.90
N GLU A 29 18.47 3.61 4.86
CA GLU A 29 17.92 3.38 3.52
C GLU A 29 16.74 2.40 3.51
N PHE A 30 16.84 1.32 4.29
CA PHE A 30 15.79 0.29 4.34
C PHE A 30 14.48 0.83 4.93
N GLN A 31 14.56 1.59 6.02
CA GLN A 31 13.38 2.20 6.64
C GLN A 31 12.79 3.29 5.74
N ALA A 32 13.63 4.08 5.07
CA ALA A 32 13.19 5.06 4.08
C ALA A 32 12.42 4.39 2.93
N LEU A 33 12.91 3.25 2.43
CA LEU A 33 12.24 2.45 1.41
C LEU A 33 10.89 1.92 1.91
N LEU A 34 10.87 1.24 3.08
CA LEU A 34 9.62 0.74 3.68
C LEU A 34 8.59 1.84 3.89
N GLY A 35 9.04 3.06 4.22
CA GLY A 35 8.22 4.22 4.50
C GLY A 35 7.55 4.84 3.28
N ASN A 36 8.22 4.79 2.12
CA ASN A 36 7.85 5.59 0.94
C ASN A 36 7.48 4.76 -0.30
N GLU A 37 7.83 3.47 -0.33
CA GLU A 37 7.52 2.59 -1.44
C GLU A 37 6.07 2.12 -1.39
N LYS A 38 5.43 2.04 -2.57
CA LYS A 38 3.99 1.79 -2.69
C LYS A 38 3.61 0.35 -2.35
N ASP A 39 4.56 -0.58 -2.49
CA ASP A 39 4.36 -2.00 -2.19
C ASP A 39 3.96 -2.23 -0.73
N PHE A 40 4.32 -1.31 0.17
CA PHE A 40 4.01 -1.41 1.59
C PHE A 40 2.71 -0.73 2.00
N LEU A 41 1.95 -0.13 1.08
CA LEU A 41 0.70 0.56 1.39
C LEU A 41 -0.32 -0.38 2.05
N ALA A 42 -0.69 -1.49 1.39
CA ALA A 42 -1.63 -2.45 1.95
C ALA A 42 -1.04 -3.29 3.10
N PRO A 43 0.17 -3.88 2.98
CA PRO A 43 0.78 -4.65 4.07
C PRO A 43 0.96 -3.86 5.37
N ARG A 44 1.23 -2.55 5.31
CA ARG A 44 1.34 -1.72 6.51
C ARG A 44 0.01 -1.60 7.26
N VAL A 45 -1.10 -1.44 6.53
CA VAL A 45 -2.45 -1.42 7.13
C VAL A 45 -2.75 -2.78 7.77
N SER A 46 -2.49 -3.86 7.04
CA SER A 46 -2.68 -5.23 7.52
C SER A 46 -1.89 -5.51 8.79
N TYR A 47 -0.60 -5.12 8.83
CA TYR A 47 0.24 -5.27 10.00
C TYR A 47 -0.26 -4.46 11.21
N ARG A 48 -0.63 -3.19 11.00
CA ARG A 48 -1.04 -2.30 12.10
C ARG A 48 -2.42 -2.63 12.68
N LEU A 49 -3.29 -3.23 11.89
CA LEU A 49 -4.65 -3.58 12.29
C LEU A 49 -4.82 -5.10 12.53
N ASP A 50 -3.73 -5.88 12.49
CA ASP A 50 -3.73 -7.35 12.60
C ASP A 50 -4.69 -8.06 11.63
N LEU A 51 -4.74 -7.57 10.38
CA LEU A 51 -5.56 -8.15 9.32
C LEU A 51 -4.77 -9.27 8.63
N ARG A 52 -5.31 -10.47 8.65
CA ARG A 52 -4.63 -11.69 8.18
C ARG A 52 -5.16 -12.24 6.85
N GLY A 53 -6.01 -11.48 6.16
CA GLY A 53 -6.45 -11.84 4.80
C GLY A 53 -5.43 -11.43 3.73
N PRO A 54 -5.75 -11.64 2.44
CA PRO A 54 -4.93 -11.16 1.33
C PRO A 54 -4.64 -9.67 1.43
N SER A 55 -3.40 -9.25 1.22
CA SER A 55 -2.96 -7.87 1.41
C SER A 55 -2.12 -7.42 0.23
N MET A 56 -2.70 -6.63 -0.67
CA MET A 56 -2.11 -6.30 -1.96
C MET A 56 -2.14 -4.79 -2.26
N SER A 57 -0.97 -4.26 -2.61
CA SER A 57 -0.86 -2.95 -3.26
C SER A 57 -1.11 -3.11 -4.77
N VAL A 58 -2.05 -2.33 -5.31
CA VAL A 58 -2.55 -2.46 -6.69
C VAL A 58 -2.20 -1.19 -7.46
N LEU A 59 -1.35 -1.32 -8.49
CA LEU A 59 -0.82 -0.18 -9.24
C LEU A 59 -1.16 -0.32 -10.73
N THR A 60 -2.23 0.34 -11.16
CA THR A 60 -2.70 0.37 -12.56
C THR A 60 -2.86 1.80 -13.10
N GLY A 61 -2.21 2.78 -12.47
CA GLY A 61 -2.37 4.20 -12.81
C GLY A 61 -3.68 4.78 -12.28
N CYS A 62 -4.37 5.61 -13.07
CA CYS A 62 -5.60 6.30 -12.62
C CYS A 62 -6.76 5.36 -12.25
N SER A 63 -6.73 4.11 -12.70
CA SER A 63 -7.74 3.10 -12.38
C SER A 63 -7.43 2.29 -11.12
N SER A 64 -6.31 2.54 -10.43
CA SER A 64 -5.80 1.69 -9.34
C SER A 64 -6.83 1.40 -8.24
N SER A 65 -7.56 2.43 -7.80
CA SER A 65 -8.58 2.27 -6.74
C SER A 65 -9.77 1.42 -7.21
N LEU A 66 -10.19 1.54 -8.46
CA LEU A 66 -11.28 0.73 -9.01
C LEU A 66 -10.83 -0.72 -9.24
N VAL A 67 -9.59 -0.94 -9.68
CA VAL A 67 -9.02 -2.28 -9.79
C VAL A 67 -8.85 -2.92 -8.40
N ALA A 68 -8.47 -2.15 -7.38
CA ALA A 68 -8.43 -2.64 -6.00
C ALA A 68 -9.81 -3.10 -5.51
N VAL A 69 -10.87 -2.34 -5.81
CA VAL A 69 -12.27 -2.76 -5.52
C VAL A 69 -12.64 -4.03 -6.29
N HIS A 70 -12.29 -4.12 -7.57
CA HIS A 70 -12.53 -5.33 -8.36
C HIS A 70 -11.89 -6.57 -7.73
N LEU A 71 -10.61 -6.48 -7.34
CA LEU A 71 -9.89 -7.58 -6.69
C LEU A 71 -10.45 -7.94 -5.31
N ALA A 72 -10.88 -6.95 -4.53
CA ALA A 72 -11.55 -7.19 -3.26
C ALA A 72 -12.85 -7.98 -3.45
N VAL A 73 -13.67 -7.61 -4.45
CA VAL A 73 -14.88 -8.37 -4.80
C VAL A 73 -14.56 -9.79 -5.23
N GLN A 74 -13.51 -9.98 -6.05
CA GLN A 74 -13.07 -11.34 -6.43
C GLN A 74 -12.63 -12.16 -5.22
N SER A 75 -11.89 -11.56 -4.26
CA SER A 75 -11.46 -12.24 -3.03
C SER A 75 -12.65 -12.64 -2.15
N LEU A 76 -13.67 -11.79 -2.04
CA LEU A 76 -14.90 -12.10 -1.32
C LEU A 76 -15.69 -13.24 -2.00
N LEU A 77 -15.86 -13.17 -3.32
CA LEU A 77 -16.56 -14.21 -4.08
C LEU A 77 -15.81 -15.55 -4.09
N GLY A 78 -14.48 -15.50 -4.11
CA GLY A 78 -13.60 -16.66 -4.06
C GLY A 78 -13.44 -17.28 -2.67
N GLY A 79 -13.99 -16.65 -1.63
CA GLY A 79 -13.87 -17.12 -0.24
C GLY A 79 -12.47 -16.95 0.35
N GLU A 80 -11.60 -16.17 -0.28
CA GLU A 80 -10.28 -15.82 0.26
C GLU A 80 -10.37 -14.78 1.40
N SER A 81 -11.47 -14.03 1.43
CA SER A 81 -11.79 -13.03 2.46
C SER A 81 -13.26 -13.08 2.84
N ASP A 82 -13.58 -12.99 4.14
CA ASP A 82 -14.97 -12.77 4.60
C ASP A 82 -15.36 -11.28 4.65
N LEU A 83 -14.35 -10.41 4.65
CA LEU A 83 -14.46 -8.96 4.66
C LEU A 83 -13.23 -8.38 3.95
N ALA A 84 -13.39 -7.32 3.17
CA ALA A 84 -12.28 -6.69 2.47
C ALA A 84 -12.34 -5.16 2.57
N LEU A 85 -11.18 -4.52 2.76
CA LEU A 85 -10.97 -3.09 2.63
C LEU A 85 -10.40 -2.80 1.24
N ALA A 86 -11.01 -1.87 0.51
CA ALA A 86 -10.58 -1.52 -0.84
C ALA A 86 -10.58 0.00 -1.06
N GLY A 87 -9.57 0.54 -1.75
CA GLY A 87 -9.51 1.97 -2.08
C GLY A 87 -8.18 2.43 -2.67
N GLY A 88 -7.91 3.73 -2.60
CA GLY A 88 -6.61 4.30 -2.96
C GLY A 88 -6.42 5.75 -2.50
N VAL A 89 -5.16 6.21 -2.54
CA VAL A 89 -4.71 7.54 -2.09
C VAL A 89 -3.67 8.16 -3.02
#